data_AF-A0A8J6TM93-F1
#
_entry.id   AF-A0A8J6TM93-F1
#
_cell.length_a   1.000
_cell.length_b   1.000
_cell.length_c   1.000
_cell.angle_alpha   90.00
_cell.angle_beta   90.00
_cell.angle_gamma   90.00
#
_symmetry.space_group_name_H-M   'P 1'
#
loop_
_entity.id
_entity.type
_entity.pdbx_description
1 polymer ?
#
loop_
_entity_poly.entity_id
_entity_poly.type
_entity_poly.pdbx_seq_one_letter_code
_entity_poly.pdbx_strand_id
1 'polypeptide(L)'
;MTGYAVTFNRRHRRAGHLFQNRYKSVVCEEENYLLELTRYIHLNPLRAGLVEDLNTLDKYVWSGHSVLMGKLQNPLIPEMKETSKPERQGQLEKPSLTLAEKTVDEVLRHFGNALNDARQHYRAFVEKGIKQGRRPELQGGGLVRSAGGDTSVLFSKDKENRELSDQRILGGGDFVGEVLQESEKLLEKKYKPKRTIDDLIVEVADNVGISPELICSGSRKRLISDARALLAYLAVEETGHKATDVARILGIKRVSVHHAVKKGKKNP
;
A
#
# COMPACT_ATOMS: atom_id res chain seq x y z
N MET A 1 -11.45 -7.68 3.08
CA MET A 1 -11.73 -6.61 2.10
C MET A 1 -12.36 -5.44 2.86
N THR A 2 -11.78 -4.24 2.82
CA THR A 2 -12.28 -3.11 3.63
C THR A 2 -13.67 -2.65 3.14
N GLY A 3 -14.51 -2.14 4.05
CA GLY A 3 -15.88 -1.69 3.71
C GLY A 3 -15.95 -0.59 2.65
N TYR A 4 -14.88 0.22 2.53
CA TYR A 4 -14.74 1.22 1.48
C TYR A 4 -14.55 0.58 0.10
N ALA A 5 -13.66 -0.42 -0.02
CA ALA A 5 -13.43 -1.13 -1.28
C ALA A 5 -14.71 -1.83 -1.77
N VAL A 6 -15.47 -2.46 -0.87
CA VAL A 6 -16.76 -3.10 -1.20
C VAL A 6 -17.78 -2.08 -1.72
N THR A 7 -17.92 -0.94 -1.04
CA THR A 7 -18.86 0.12 -1.43
C THR A 7 -18.50 0.74 -2.78
N PHE A 8 -17.23 1.07 -2.99
CA PHE A 8 -16.74 1.60 -4.26
C PHE A 8 -16.95 0.62 -5.41
N ASN A 9 -16.58 -0.65 -5.22
CA ASN A 9 -16.71 -1.69 -6.23
C ASN A 9 -18.17 -1.92 -6.63
N ARG A 10 -19.09 -1.96 -5.66
CA ARG A 10 -20.54 -2.02 -5.93
C ARG A 10 -21.03 -0.82 -6.72
N ARG A 11 -20.62 0.40 -6.33
CA ARG A 11 -21.00 1.65 -7.03
C ARG A 11 -20.52 1.67 -8.48
N HIS A 12 -19.32 1.17 -8.75
CA HIS A 12 -18.69 1.22 -10.07
C HIS A 12 -18.82 -0.08 -10.87
N ARG A 13 -19.61 -1.06 -10.41
CA ARG A 13 -19.75 -2.39 -11.02
C ARG A 13 -18.40 -3.07 -11.31
N ARG A 14 -17.47 -2.93 -10.36
CA ARG A 14 -16.16 -3.59 -10.38
C ARG A 14 -16.12 -4.69 -9.33
N ALA A 15 -15.19 -5.63 -9.46
CA ALA A 15 -14.89 -6.66 -8.47
C ALA A 15 -13.39 -6.70 -8.21
N GLY A 16 -12.97 -7.13 -7.02
CA GLY A 16 -11.56 -7.26 -6.63
C GLY A 16 -11.08 -6.17 -5.66
N HIS A 17 -9.76 -6.07 -5.46
CA HIS A 17 -9.19 -5.06 -4.57
C HIS A 17 -9.24 -3.67 -5.20
N LEU A 18 -9.60 -2.65 -4.41
CA LEU A 18 -9.67 -1.26 -4.88
C LEU A 18 -8.29 -0.74 -5.33
N PHE A 19 -7.27 -1.09 -4.56
CA PHE A 19 -5.87 -0.88 -4.89
C PHE A 19 -5.26 -2.25 -5.15
N GLN A 20 -4.49 -2.38 -6.24
CA GLN A 20 -3.55 -3.49 -6.42
C GLN A 20 -2.47 -3.46 -5.33
N ASN A 21 -1.65 -4.51 -5.24
CA ASN A 21 -0.54 -4.62 -4.28
C ASN A 21 0.21 -3.28 -4.10
N ARG A 22 0.75 -3.06 -2.88
CA ARG A 22 1.59 -1.89 -2.57
C ARG A 22 2.70 -1.71 -3.60
N TYR A 23 3.05 -0.45 -3.89
CA TYR A 23 4.24 -0.13 -4.68
C TYR A 23 5.46 -0.76 -4.02
N LYS A 24 6.25 -1.51 -4.80
CA LYS A 24 7.51 -2.12 -4.37
C LYS A 24 8.62 -1.50 -5.20
N SER A 25 9.68 -1.07 -4.53
CA SER A 25 10.91 -0.59 -5.16
C SER A 25 11.99 -1.59 -4.80
N VAL A 26 12.44 -2.34 -5.81
CA VAL A 26 13.47 -3.37 -5.69
C VAL A 26 14.69 -2.87 -6.45
N VAL A 27 15.85 -2.88 -5.80
CA VAL A 27 17.11 -2.51 -6.43
C VAL A 27 17.46 -3.57 -7.48
N CYS A 28 17.79 -3.13 -8.68
CA CYS A 28 18.26 -3.99 -9.75
C CYS A 28 19.78 -4.04 -9.71
N GLU A 29 20.35 -5.06 -9.10
CA GLU A 29 21.82 -5.18 -8.92
C GLU A 29 22.50 -5.87 -10.11
N GLU A 30 21.82 -6.83 -10.75
CA GLU A 30 22.37 -7.58 -11.87
C GLU A 30 22.07 -6.92 -13.23
N GLU A 31 23.12 -6.69 -14.01
CA GLU A 31 23.03 -6.09 -15.36
C GLU A 31 22.20 -6.96 -16.33
N ASN A 32 22.39 -8.28 -16.31
CA ASN A 32 21.59 -9.19 -17.15
C ASN A 32 20.10 -9.10 -16.83
N TYR A 33 19.75 -8.99 -15.54
CA TYR A 33 18.37 -8.84 -15.12
C TYR A 33 17.79 -7.48 -15.55
N LEU A 34 18.58 -6.39 -15.49
CA LEU A 34 18.19 -5.07 -15.99
C LEU A 34 17.80 -5.11 -17.47
N LEU A 35 18.61 -5.77 -18.30
CA LEU A 35 18.36 -5.87 -19.75
C LEU A 35 17.09 -6.68 -20.04
N GLU A 36 16.93 -7.83 -19.38
CA GLU A 36 15.74 -8.67 -19.50
C GLU A 36 14.47 -7.96 -19.05
N LEU A 37 14.54 -7.22 -17.94
CA LEU A 37 13.45 -6.41 -17.42
C LEU A 37 13.09 -5.28 -18.37
N THR A 38 14.08 -4.56 -18.89
CA THR A 38 13.89 -3.47 -19.86
C THR A 38 13.18 -3.98 -21.11
N ARG A 39 13.63 -5.11 -21.66
CA ARG A 39 12.98 -5.76 -22.80
C ARG A 39 11.55 -6.18 -22.48
N TYR A 40 11.33 -6.76 -21.31
CA TYR A 40 9.99 -7.16 -20.88
C TYR A 40 9.03 -5.98 -20.83
N ILE A 41 9.44 -4.86 -20.22
CA ILE A 41 8.64 -3.64 -20.12
C ILE A 41 8.30 -3.10 -21.52
N HIS A 42 9.30 -3.00 -22.41
CA HIS A 42 9.09 -2.45 -23.74
C HIS A 42 8.22 -3.33 -24.65
N LEU A 43 8.15 -4.64 -24.40
CA LEU A 43 7.26 -5.55 -25.12
C LEU A 43 5.86 -5.67 -24.52
N ASN A 44 5.59 -5.04 -23.36
CA ASN A 44 4.26 -5.10 -22.75
C ASN A 44 3.14 -4.54 -23.65
N PRO A 45 3.31 -3.41 -24.37
CA PRO A 45 2.27 -2.93 -25.29
C PRO A 45 1.92 -3.95 -26.37
N LEU A 46 2.93 -4.62 -26.95
CA LEU A 46 2.75 -5.66 -27.96
C LEU A 46 2.02 -6.88 -27.36
N ARG A 47 2.45 -7.34 -26.19
CA ARG A 47 1.85 -8.49 -25.49
C ARG A 47 0.43 -8.22 -24.98
N ALA A 48 0.11 -6.96 -24.70
CA ALA A 48 -1.22 -6.53 -24.31
C ALA A 48 -2.15 -6.30 -25.51
N GLY A 49 -1.65 -6.43 -26.75
CA GLY A 49 -2.41 -6.17 -27.97
C GLY A 49 -2.73 -4.70 -28.19
N LEU A 50 -1.97 -3.78 -27.57
CA LEU A 50 -2.12 -2.33 -27.78
C LEU A 50 -1.43 -1.86 -29.07
N VAL A 51 -0.46 -2.63 -29.54
CA VAL A 51 0.25 -2.44 -30.82
C VAL A 51 0.39 -3.81 -31.50
N GLU A 52 0.47 -3.82 -32.82
CA GLU A 52 0.44 -5.05 -33.63
C GLU A 52 1.84 -5.61 -33.91
N ASP A 53 2.84 -4.73 -34.03
CA ASP A 53 4.19 -5.09 -34.46
C ASP A 53 5.27 -4.12 -33.90
N LEU A 54 6.54 -4.36 -34.24
CA LEU A 54 7.63 -3.47 -33.82
C LEU A 54 7.56 -2.09 -34.50
N ASN A 55 7.02 -1.97 -35.71
CA ASN A 55 6.93 -0.70 -36.42
C ASN A 55 5.92 0.25 -35.78
N THR A 56 4.85 -0.29 -35.23
CA THR A 56 3.85 0.42 -34.43
C THR A 56 4.38 0.69 -33.03
N LEU A 57 5.13 -0.23 -32.42
CA LEU A 57 5.83 0.00 -31.15
C LEU A 57 6.86 1.15 -31.24
N ASP A 58 7.56 1.28 -32.36
CA ASP A 58 8.52 2.37 -32.63
C ASP A 58 7.89 3.77 -32.50
N LYS A 59 6.57 3.87 -32.65
CA LYS A 59 5.80 5.13 -32.60
C LYS A 59 4.89 5.22 -31.38
N TYR A 60 4.97 4.24 -30.46
CA TYR A 60 4.09 4.20 -29.30
C TYR A 60 4.58 5.15 -28.21
N VAL A 61 3.81 6.22 -27.97
CA VAL A 61 4.17 7.34 -27.08
C VAL A 61 4.28 6.94 -25.60
N TRP A 62 3.62 5.85 -25.19
CA TRP A 62 3.57 5.39 -23.81
C TRP A 62 4.62 4.30 -23.49
N SER A 63 5.68 4.18 -24.31
CA SER A 63 6.79 3.26 -24.10
C SER A 63 8.12 3.96 -24.31
N GLY A 64 9.10 3.71 -23.43
CA GLY A 64 10.47 4.18 -23.59
C GLY A 64 11.19 3.61 -24.82
N HIS A 65 10.63 2.57 -25.44
CA HIS A 65 11.16 1.96 -26.66
C HIS A 65 11.32 2.98 -27.80
N SER A 66 10.30 3.81 -28.05
CA SER A 66 10.29 4.79 -29.14
C SER A 66 11.37 5.87 -28.95
N VAL A 67 11.66 6.21 -27.69
CA VAL A 67 12.72 7.15 -27.30
C VAL A 67 14.10 6.53 -27.53
N LEU A 68 14.33 5.28 -27.10
CA LEU A 68 15.59 4.57 -27.35
C LEU A 68 15.87 4.43 -28.86
N MET A 69 14.83 4.16 -29.65
CA MET A 69 14.92 4.10 -31.12
C MET A 69 15.09 5.49 -31.77
N GLY A 70 14.99 6.58 -31.02
CA GLY A 70 15.11 7.96 -31.51
C GLY A 70 13.98 8.38 -32.44
N LYS A 71 12.80 7.76 -32.33
CA LYS A 71 11.64 8.02 -33.19
C LYS A 71 10.72 9.09 -32.61
N LEU A 72 10.71 9.21 -31.28
CA LEU A 72 9.92 10.18 -30.54
C LEU A 72 10.76 10.79 -29.41
N GLN A 73 10.53 12.08 -29.14
CA GLN A 73 10.93 12.67 -27.87
C GLN A 73 9.88 12.35 -26.81
N ASN A 74 10.30 12.14 -25.56
CA ASN A 74 9.39 11.78 -24.49
C ASN A 74 8.49 12.98 -24.15
N PRO A 75 7.17 12.91 -24.40
CA PRO A 75 6.27 14.04 -24.15
C PRO A 75 6.08 14.34 -22.66
N LEU A 76 6.54 13.46 -21.77
CA LEU A 76 6.48 13.62 -20.32
C LEU A 76 7.70 14.34 -19.74
N ILE A 77 8.74 14.58 -20.56
CA ILE A 77 9.90 15.39 -20.16
C ILE A 77 9.64 16.81 -20.66
N PRO A 78 9.47 17.80 -19.77
CA PRO A 78 9.29 19.18 -20.20
C PRO A 78 10.56 19.69 -20.91
N GLU A 79 10.38 20.40 -22.02
CA GLU A 79 11.47 21.11 -22.69
C GLU A 79 12.07 22.14 -21.72
N MET A 80 13.38 22.04 -21.48
CA MET A 80 14.11 23.04 -20.71
C MET A 80 14.20 24.30 -21.56
N LYS A 81 13.34 25.29 -21.28
CA LYS A 81 13.53 26.63 -21.85
C LYS A 81 14.80 27.22 -21.26
N GLU A 82 15.81 27.45 -22.09
CA GLU A 82 17.02 28.16 -21.70
C GLU A 82 16.62 29.52 -21.11
N THR A 83 16.66 29.65 -19.79
CA THR A 83 16.49 30.95 -19.14
C THR A 83 17.76 31.76 -19.40
N SER A 84 17.67 32.66 -20.36
CA SER A 84 18.70 33.60 -20.76
C SER A 84 19.27 34.37 -19.57
N LYS A 85 20.52 34.09 -19.21
CA LYS A 85 21.59 35.09 -18.98
C LYS A 85 22.95 34.37 -18.82
N PRO A 86 24.00 34.76 -19.57
CA PRO A 86 25.31 34.15 -19.43
C PRO A 86 26.05 34.83 -18.27
N GLU A 87 26.37 34.08 -17.22
CA GLU A 87 27.42 34.46 -16.27
C GLU A 87 28.78 33.96 -16.75
N ARG A 88 29.79 34.80 -16.53
CA ARG A 88 31.05 34.83 -17.28
C ARG A 88 32.02 33.72 -16.86
N GLN A 89 32.75 33.28 -17.89
CA GLN A 89 34.09 32.68 -17.89
C GLN A 89 34.24 31.29 -17.27
N GLY A 90 34.42 30.32 -18.16
CA GLY A 90 35.43 29.29 -17.93
C GLY A 90 35.00 27.83 -17.93
N GLN A 91 33.99 27.44 -18.72
CA GLN A 91 33.87 26.12 -19.38
C GLN A 91 32.50 26.05 -20.06
N LEU A 92 32.48 25.77 -21.36
CA LEU A 92 31.25 25.42 -22.08
C LEU A 92 30.83 24.01 -21.63
N GLU A 93 30.25 23.88 -20.45
CA GLU A 93 29.46 22.69 -20.14
C GLU A 93 28.21 22.74 -21.03
N LYS A 94 28.14 21.83 -22.01
CA LYS A 94 26.92 21.58 -22.79
C LYS A 94 25.75 21.46 -21.82
N PRO A 95 24.55 21.97 -22.17
CA PRO A 95 23.38 21.86 -21.30
C PRO A 95 23.26 20.42 -20.81
N SER A 96 23.34 20.27 -19.49
CA SER A 96 23.40 18.97 -18.85
C SER A 96 22.14 18.19 -19.24
N LEU A 97 22.34 17.08 -19.97
CA LEU A 97 21.25 16.19 -20.35
C LEU A 97 20.33 15.95 -19.14
N THR A 98 19.03 16.01 -19.35
CA THR A 98 18.04 15.69 -18.32
C THR A 98 18.30 14.28 -17.79
N LEU A 99 17.87 13.99 -16.55
CA LEU A 99 18.08 12.65 -15.95
C LEU A 99 17.58 11.54 -16.89
N ALA A 100 16.44 11.74 -17.53
CA ALA A 100 15.86 10.78 -18.46
C ALA A 100 16.66 10.65 -19.77
N GLU A 101 17.28 11.71 -20.27
CA GLU A 101 18.20 11.63 -21.42
C GLU A 101 19.50 10.92 -21.06
N LYS A 102 20.03 11.12 -19.84
CA LYS A 102 21.16 10.34 -19.32
C LYS A 102 20.83 8.86 -19.22
N THR A 103 19.63 8.51 -18.78
CA THR A 103 19.16 7.12 -18.72
C THR A 103 19.06 6.47 -20.11
N VAL A 104 18.65 7.21 -21.14
CA VAL A 104 18.59 6.70 -22.53
C VAL A 104 19.98 6.32 -23.04
N ASP A 105 20.96 7.19 -22.81
CA ASP A 105 22.36 6.98 -23.19
C ASP A 105 22.98 5.81 -22.42
N GLU A 106 22.74 5.71 -21.11
CA GLU A 106 23.16 4.58 -20.27
C GLU A 106 22.61 3.24 -20.78
N VAL A 107 21.31 3.16 -21.09
CA VAL A 107 20.70 1.93 -21.61
C VAL A 107 21.32 1.55 -22.96
N LEU A 108 21.54 2.51 -23.87
CA LEU A 108 22.11 2.23 -25.19
C LEU A 108 23.59 1.81 -25.12
N ARG A 109 24.37 2.26 -24.14
CA ARG A 109 25.77 1.84 -23.95
C ARG A 109 25.92 0.33 -23.76
N HIS A 110 24.93 -0.35 -23.16
CA HIS A 110 24.94 -1.82 -23.07
C HIS A 110 24.88 -2.53 -24.43
N PHE A 111 24.45 -1.82 -25.48
CA PHE A 111 24.29 -2.36 -26.83
C PHE A 111 25.37 -1.89 -27.82
N GLY A 112 26.19 -0.90 -27.45
CA GLY A 112 27.32 -0.44 -28.26
C GLY A 112 27.79 0.97 -27.93
N ASN A 113 28.98 1.32 -28.40
CA ASN A 113 29.59 2.64 -28.18
C ASN A 113 29.12 3.69 -29.21
N ALA A 114 28.74 3.24 -30.41
CA ALA A 114 28.21 4.09 -31.47
C ALA A 114 26.67 4.05 -31.45
N LEU A 115 26.03 5.22 -31.50
CA LEU A 115 24.58 5.36 -31.32
C LEU A 115 23.76 4.51 -32.31
N ASN A 116 24.17 4.47 -33.58
CA ASN A 116 23.45 3.72 -34.61
C ASN A 116 23.54 2.21 -34.38
N ASP A 117 24.75 1.72 -34.10
CA ASP A 117 24.99 0.30 -33.83
C ASP A 117 24.28 -0.14 -32.55
N ALA A 118 24.34 0.68 -31.50
CA ALA A 118 23.65 0.46 -30.23
C ALA A 118 22.13 0.32 -30.43
N ARG A 119 21.52 1.20 -31.24
CA ARG A 119 20.08 1.10 -31.57
C ARG A 119 19.76 -0.16 -32.36
N GLN A 120 20.61 -0.56 -33.30
CA GLN A 120 20.42 -1.78 -34.07
C GLN A 120 20.49 -3.02 -33.19
N HIS A 121 21.51 -3.11 -32.33
CA HIS A 121 21.66 -4.22 -31.37
C HIS A 121 20.53 -4.24 -30.34
N TYR A 122 20.13 -3.09 -29.81
CA TYR A 122 18.96 -2.96 -28.94
C TYR A 122 17.67 -3.45 -29.63
N ARG A 123 17.42 -3.04 -30.89
CA ARG A 123 16.25 -3.49 -31.66
C ARG A 123 16.25 -5.01 -31.81
N ALA A 124 17.37 -5.58 -32.23
CA ALA A 124 17.51 -7.03 -32.36
C ALA A 124 17.31 -7.77 -31.03
N PHE A 125 17.78 -7.18 -29.92
CA PHE A 125 17.57 -7.71 -28.57
C PHE A 125 16.08 -7.73 -28.17
N VAL A 126 15.35 -6.65 -28.46
CA VAL A 126 13.90 -6.54 -28.20
C VAL A 126 13.12 -7.53 -29.07
N GLU A 127 13.46 -7.62 -30.36
CA GLU A 127 12.80 -8.53 -31.31
C GLU A 127 12.93 -10.00 -30.88
N LYS A 128 14.11 -10.42 -30.41
CA LYS A 128 14.31 -11.76 -29.84
C LYS A 128 13.36 -12.06 -28.67
N GLY A 129 12.95 -11.03 -27.91
CA GLY A 129 12.03 -11.16 -26.79
C GLY A 129 10.57 -11.42 -27.16
N ILE A 130 10.17 -11.18 -28.42
CA ILE A 130 8.79 -11.40 -28.87
C ILE A 130 8.42 -12.88 -28.74
N LYS A 131 9.31 -13.76 -29.17
CA LYS A 131 9.12 -15.22 -29.13
C LYS A 131 9.07 -15.80 -27.71
N GLN A 132 9.51 -15.05 -26.71
CA GLN A 132 9.56 -15.52 -25.32
C GLN A 132 8.20 -15.50 -24.62
N GLY A 133 7.17 -14.93 -25.24
CA GLY A 133 5.81 -14.95 -24.72
C GLY A 133 5.68 -14.33 -23.32
N ARG A 134 4.90 -14.98 -22.45
CA ARG A 134 4.71 -14.56 -21.06
C ARG A 134 5.89 -15.04 -20.22
N ARG A 135 6.54 -14.12 -19.52
CA ARG A 135 7.64 -14.38 -18.58
C ARG A 135 7.08 -14.39 -17.15
N PRO A 136 6.63 -15.54 -16.61
CA PRO A 136 5.98 -15.60 -15.30
C PRO A 136 6.86 -15.10 -14.16
N GLU A 137 8.18 -15.29 -14.25
CA GLU A 137 9.16 -14.75 -13.32
C GLU A 137 9.19 -13.21 -13.32
N LEU A 138 8.80 -12.57 -14.43
CA LEU A 138 8.64 -11.11 -14.52
C LEU A 138 7.18 -10.67 -14.31
N GLN A 139 6.26 -11.58 -13.95
CA GLN A 139 4.85 -11.28 -13.63
C GLN A 139 4.59 -11.45 -12.12
N GLY A 140 3.67 -10.66 -11.55
CA GLY A 140 3.27 -10.82 -10.15
C GLY A 140 4.22 -10.20 -9.10
N GLY A 141 4.11 -8.88 -8.90
CA GLY A 141 4.42 -8.21 -7.62
C GLY A 141 5.69 -8.60 -6.84
N GLY A 142 6.88 -8.39 -7.41
CA GLY A 142 8.15 -8.10 -6.71
C GLY A 142 8.81 -9.18 -5.82
N LEU A 143 8.08 -10.11 -5.20
CA LEU A 143 8.67 -11.05 -4.21
C LEU A 143 9.35 -12.26 -4.87
N VAL A 144 8.81 -12.77 -5.98
CA VAL A 144 9.38 -13.92 -6.73
C VAL A 144 10.67 -13.51 -7.49
N ARG A 145 10.81 -12.21 -7.79
CA ARG A 145 11.88 -11.66 -8.65
C ARG A 145 13.22 -11.53 -7.95
N SER A 146 13.22 -11.14 -6.67
CA SER A 146 14.45 -10.89 -5.90
C SER A 146 15.11 -12.16 -5.37
N ALA A 147 14.43 -13.30 -5.45
CA ALA A 147 14.95 -14.61 -5.03
C ALA A 147 15.47 -15.46 -6.21
N GLY A 148 15.71 -14.86 -7.39
CA GLY A 148 16.30 -15.57 -8.53
C GLY A 148 15.47 -16.73 -9.09
N GLY A 149 14.15 -16.74 -8.84
CA GLY A 149 13.26 -17.82 -9.30
C GLY A 149 13.16 -19.02 -8.36
N ASP A 150 13.83 -19.00 -7.20
CA ASP A 150 13.61 -20.03 -6.18
C ASP A 150 12.37 -19.72 -5.32
N THR A 151 11.33 -20.54 -5.48
CA THR A 151 10.07 -20.43 -4.73
C THR A 151 10.19 -20.91 -3.28
N SER A 152 11.28 -21.60 -2.91
CA SER A 152 11.52 -22.07 -1.54
C SER A 152 11.65 -20.91 -0.55
N VAL A 153 12.24 -19.79 -1.00
CA VAL A 153 12.48 -18.56 -0.22
C VAL A 153 11.17 -17.81 0.10
N LEU A 154 10.08 -18.07 -0.64
CA LEU A 154 8.75 -17.48 -0.38
C LEU A 154 8.09 -18.01 0.90
N PHE A 155 8.51 -19.19 1.37
CA PHE A 155 7.93 -19.87 2.54
C PHE A 155 8.86 -19.90 3.75
N SER A 156 10.11 -19.42 3.61
CA SER A 156 11.04 -19.24 4.72
C SER A 156 10.54 -18.09 5.61
N LYS A 157 10.29 -18.40 6.89
CA LYS A 157 9.77 -17.49 7.92
C LYS A 157 10.78 -16.43 8.39
N ASP A 158 11.81 -16.13 7.60
CA ASP A 158 12.86 -15.24 8.03
C ASP A 158 12.47 -13.78 7.79
N LYS A 159 12.39 -13.06 8.91
CA LYS A 159 11.91 -11.68 9.07
C LYS A 159 12.69 -10.69 8.19
N GLU A 160 13.91 -11.04 7.78
CA GLU A 160 14.81 -10.21 6.96
C GLU A 160 14.38 -10.10 5.49
N ASN A 161 13.69 -11.10 4.92
CA ASN A 161 13.27 -11.09 3.50
C ASN A 161 12.06 -10.17 3.20
N ARG A 162 11.58 -9.43 4.22
CA ARG A 162 10.48 -8.47 4.08
C ARG A 162 10.93 -7.10 3.58
N GLU A 163 12.24 -6.86 3.44
CA GLU A 163 12.84 -5.57 3.06
C GLU A 163 12.96 -5.34 1.53
N LEU A 164 11.93 -5.69 0.76
CA LEU A 164 11.91 -5.49 -0.70
C LEU A 164 11.26 -4.16 -1.12
N SER A 165 11.41 -3.13 -0.29
CA SER A 165 10.79 -1.81 -0.44
C SER A 165 11.75 -0.73 0.01
N ASP A 166 12.04 0.25 -0.85
CA ASP A 166 12.84 1.44 -0.54
C ASP A 166 12.38 2.10 0.77
N GLN A 167 13.25 2.00 1.79
CA GLN A 167 12.98 2.47 3.15
C GLN A 167 12.77 3.99 3.23
N ARG A 168 13.20 4.76 2.21
CA ARG A 168 13.07 6.22 2.19
C ARG A 168 11.65 6.72 1.92
N ILE A 169 10.78 5.85 1.39
CA ILE A 169 9.42 6.24 0.97
C ILE A 169 8.38 5.99 2.08
N LEU A 170 8.49 4.87 2.81
CA LEU A 170 7.49 4.47 3.82
C LEU A 170 8.09 4.08 5.18
N GLY A 171 9.42 4.11 5.34
CA GLY A 171 10.12 3.61 6.53
C GLY A 171 10.50 2.13 6.45
N GLY A 172 11.32 1.66 7.39
CA GLY A 172 11.78 0.27 7.48
C GLY A 172 10.66 -0.75 7.74
N GLY A 173 10.94 -2.03 7.49
CA GLY A 173 9.96 -3.12 7.60
C GLY A 173 9.33 -3.26 8.99
N ASP A 174 10.11 -3.02 10.04
CA ASP A 174 9.63 -3.04 11.42
C ASP A 174 8.64 -1.89 11.71
N PHE A 175 8.95 -0.66 11.30
CA PHE A 175 8.06 0.50 11.46
C PHE A 175 6.71 0.29 10.75
N VAL A 176 6.73 -0.18 9.49
CA VAL A 176 5.51 -0.45 8.74
C VAL A 176 4.70 -1.58 9.38
N GLY A 177 5.37 -2.61 9.90
CA GLY A 177 4.74 -3.71 10.63
C GLY A 177 4.01 -3.23 11.88
N GLU A 178 4.66 -2.39 12.68
CA GLU A 178 4.09 -1.80 13.89
C GLU A 178 2.85 -0.93 13.58
N VAL A 179 2.95 -0.03 12.59
CA VAL A 179 1.85 0.84 12.18
C VAL A 179 0.65 0.05 11.65
N LEU A 180 0.89 -1.01 10.87
CA LEU A 180 -0.18 -1.88 10.37
C LEU A 180 -0.87 -2.64 11.50
N GLN A 181 -0.09 -3.15 12.46
CA GLN A 181 -0.63 -3.88 13.60
C GLN A 181 -1.43 -2.95 14.53
N GLU A 182 -0.99 -1.70 14.71
CA GLU A 182 -1.75 -0.67 15.41
C GLU A 182 -3.05 -0.32 14.67
N SER A 183 -2.99 -0.17 13.35
CA SER A 183 -4.16 0.08 12.51
C SER A 183 -5.17 -1.08 12.56
N GLU A 184 -4.71 -2.32 12.48
CA GLU A 184 -5.55 -3.51 12.60
C GLU A 184 -6.21 -3.59 13.98
N LYS A 185 -5.49 -3.31 15.08
CA LYS A 185 -6.08 -3.22 16.41
C LYS A 185 -7.20 -2.17 16.48
N LEU A 186 -7.02 -1.02 15.83
CA LEU A 186 -8.04 0.03 15.76
C LEU A 186 -9.25 -0.40 14.90
N LEU A 187 -9.01 -1.11 13.79
CA LEU A 187 -10.05 -1.61 12.91
C LEU A 187 -10.82 -2.77 13.55
N GLU A 188 -10.16 -3.71 14.19
CA GLU A 188 -10.81 -4.81 14.94
C GLU A 188 -11.71 -4.26 16.05
N LYS A 189 -11.26 -3.25 16.80
CA LYS A 189 -12.11 -2.56 17.78
C LYS A 189 -13.35 -1.92 17.12
N LYS A 190 -13.20 -1.36 15.91
CA LYS A 190 -14.27 -0.69 15.18
C LYS A 190 -15.28 -1.66 14.53
N TYR A 191 -14.85 -2.86 14.16
CA TYR A 191 -15.64 -3.82 13.37
C TYR A 191 -16.01 -5.11 14.11
N LYS A 192 -15.58 -5.30 15.37
CA LYS A 192 -16.14 -6.37 16.22
C LYS A 192 -17.66 -6.15 16.36
N PRO A 193 -18.47 -7.22 16.27
CA PRO A 193 -19.90 -7.11 16.57
C PRO A 193 -20.04 -6.55 17.98
N LYS A 194 -20.73 -5.42 18.10
CA LYS A 194 -20.93 -4.76 19.40
C LYS A 194 -21.68 -5.74 20.30
N ARG A 195 -21.06 -6.12 21.43
CA ARG A 195 -21.78 -6.80 22.51
C ARG A 195 -22.98 -5.95 22.89
N THR A 196 -24.14 -6.57 23.12
CA THR A 196 -25.32 -5.83 23.54
C THR A 196 -25.10 -5.31 24.97
N ILE A 197 -25.86 -4.28 25.37
CA ILE A 197 -25.77 -3.78 26.75
C ILE A 197 -26.23 -4.87 27.73
N ASP A 198 -27.16 -5.73 27.32
CA ASP A 198 -27.64 -6.86 28.12
C ASP A 198 -26.54 -7.92 28.34
N ASP A 199 -25.74 -8.24 27.31
CA ASP A 199 -24.60 -9.15 27.47
C ASP A 199 -23.57 -8.60 28.47
N LEU A 200 -23.30 -7.28 28.39
CA LEU A 200 -22.39 -6.62 29.32
C LEU A 200 -22.92 -6.60 30.76
N ILE A 201 -24.24 -6.51 30.94
CA ILE A 201 -24.88 -6.58 32.26
C ILE A 201 -24.64 -7.95 32.89
N VAL A 202 -24.83 -9.04 32.13
CA VAL A 202 -24.58 -10.40 32.61
C VAL A 202 -23.11 -10.58 32.98
N GLU A 203 -22.19 -10.18 32.10
CA GLU A 203 -20.75 -10.29 32.33
C GLU A 203 -20.28 -9.51 33.58
N VAL A 204 -20.75 -8.28 33.75
CA VAL A 204 -20.40 -7.47 34.93
C VAL A 204 -21.03 -8.04 36.21
N ALA A 205 -22.24 -8.58 36.12
CA ALA A 205 -22.92 -9.23 37.24
C ALA A 205 -22.15 -10.47 37.72
N ASP A 206 -21.71 -11.31 36.78
CA ASP A 206 -20.90 -12.50 37.06
C ASP A 206 -19.54 -12.13 37.68
N ASN A 207 -18.86 -11.13 37.13
CA ASN A 207 -17.55 -10.68 37.63
C ASN A 207 -17.62 -10.07 39.03
N VAL A 208 -18.72 -9.40 39.38
CA VAL A 208 -18.92 -8.76 40.69
C VAL A 208 -19.61 -9.72 41.68
N GLY A 209 -20.18 -10.84 41.22
CA GLY A 209 -20.89 -11.82 42.04
C GLY A 209 -22.26 -11.34 42.53
N ILE A 210 -22.98 -10.57 41.71
CA ILE A 210 -24.33 -10.08 42.01
C ILE A 210 -25.33 -10.53 40.93
N SER A 211 -26.63 -10.49 41.21
CA SER A 211 -27.61 -10.79 40.14
C SER A 211 -27.72 -9.61 39.16
N PRO A 212 -27.91 -9.87 37.84
CA PRO A 212 -27.99 -8.85 36.80
C PRO A 212 -29.04 -7.75 37.07
N GLU A 213 -30.17 -8.14 37.66
CA GLU A 213 -31.28 -7.23 37.96
C GLU A 213 -30.90 -6.16 38.99
N LEU A 214 -29.94 -6.46 39.87
CA LEU A 214 -29.47 -5.51 40.87
C LEU A 214 -28.73 -4.33 40.23
N ILE A 215 -28.08 -4.54 39.09
CA ILE A 215 -27.37 -3.47 38.35
C ILE A 215 -28.38 -2.44 37.82
N CYS A 216 -29.54 -2.88 37.34
CA CYS A 216 -30.62 -2.01 36.87
C CYS A 216 -31.57 -1.52 37.99
N SER A 217 -31.39 -1.98 39.23
CA SER A 217 -32.22 -1.57 40.37
C SER A 217 -32.02 -0.10 40.77
N GLY A 218 -32.85 0.43 41.66
CA GLY A 218 -32.64 1.75 42.29
C GLY A 218 -31.62 1.78 43.44
N SER A 219 -30.98 0.64 43.75
CA SER A 219 -30.14 0.51 44.96
C SER A 219 -28.86 1.32 44.89
N ARG A 220 -28.51 1.98 46.01
CA ARG A 220 -27.30 2.82 46.13
C ARG A 220 -26.17 2.17 46.92
N LYS A 221 -26.25 0.85 47.18
CA LYS A 221 -25.15 0.11 47.82
C LYS A 221 -23.87 0.27 47.00
N ARG A 222 -22.73 0.40 47.69
CA ARG A 222 -21.42 0.66 47.08
C ARG A 222 -21.09 -0.35 45.98
N LEU A 223 -21.25 -1.64 46.27
CA LEU A 223 -21.04 -2.75 45.32
C LEU A 223 -21.82 -2.57 44.00
N ILE A 224 -23.12 -2.23 44.10
CA ILE A 224 -24.00 -2.03 42.95
C ILE A 224 -23.63 -0.75 42.20
N SER A 225 -23.26 0.31 42.93
CA SER A 225 -22.78 1.55 42.31
C SER A 225 -21.45 1.36 41.57
N ASP A 226 -20.59 0.47 42.04
CA ASP A 226 -19.31 0.14 41.42
C ASP A 226 -19.54 -0.75 40.18
N ALA A 227 -20.43 -1.73 40.26
CA ALA A 227 -20.88 -2.52 39.11
C ALA A 227 -21.48 -1.65 37.99
N ARG A 228 -22.35 -0.68 38.31
CA ARG A 228 -22.87 0.28 37.31
C ARG A 228 -21.77 1.15 36.68
N ALA A 229 -20.73 1.47 37.45
CA ALA A 229 -19.60 2.27 36.96
C ALA A 229 -18.75 1.47 35.97
N LEU A 230 -18.48 0.20 36.27
CA LEU A 230 -17.79 -0.73 35.39
C LEU A 230 -18.58 -0.95 34.09
N LEU A 231 -19.88 -1.27 34.20
CA LEU A 231 -20.77 -1.41 33.04
C LEU A 231 -20.78 -0.14 32.17
N ALA A 232 -20.92 1.04 32.78
CA ALA A 232 -20.96 2.29 32.03
C ALA A 232 -19.65 2.54 31.26
N TYR A 233 -18.50 2.22 31.86
CA TYR A 233 -17.19 2.30 31.19
C TYR A 233 -17.11 1.35 29.99
N LEU A 234 -17.42 0.07 30.18
CA LEU A 234 -17.41 -0.93 29.10
C LEU A 234 -18.41 -0.60 27.97
N ALA A 235 -19.60 -0.15 28.33
CA ALA A 235 -20.65 0.19 27.38
C ALA A 235 -20.31 1.43 26.53
N VAL A 236 -19.72 2.47 27.11
CA VAL A 236 -19.47 3.74 26.41
C VAL A 236 -18.10 3.79 25.75
N GLU A 237 -17.04 3.37 26.46
CA GLU A 237 -15.65 3.52 25.98
C GLU A 237 -15.17 2.29 25.20
N GLU A 238 -15.53 1.08 25.61
CA GLU A 238 -15.03 -0.13 24.92
C GLU A 238 -15.92 -0.59 23.76
N THR A 239 -17.25 -0.52 23.92
CA THR A 239 -18.22 -1.00 22.91
C THR A 239 -18.89 0.13 22.11
N GLY A 240 -18.74 1.38 22.53
CA GLY A 240 -19.19 2.56 21.80
C GLY A 240 -20.71 2.69 21.70
N HIS A 241 -21.45 2.31 22.75
CA HIS A 241 -22.88 2.60 22.90
C HIS A 241 -23.11 4.05 23.34
N LYS A 242 -24.24 4.63 22.95
CA LYS A 242 -24.58 6.00 23.36
C LYS A 242 -24.93 6.01 24.85
N ALA A 243 -24.42 6.99 25.57
CA ALA A 243 -24.73 7.20 26.99
C ALA A 243 -26.24 7.34 27.27
N THR A 244 -27.04 7.76 26.28
CA THR A 244 -28.51 7.81 26.36
C THR A 244 -29.15 6.43 26.42
N ASP A 245 -28.60 5.45 25.71
CA ASP A 245 -29.14 4.09 25.65
C ASP A 245 -28.77 3.34 26.94
N VAL A 246 -27.54 3.52 27.41
CA VAL A 246 -27.08 3.04 28.72
C VAL A 246 -27.92 3.61 29.87
N ALA A 247 -28.21 4.91 29.83
CA ALA A 247 -29.05 5.58 30.83
C ALA A 247 -30.46 4.98 30.92
N ARG A 248 -31.06 4.67 29.75
CA ARG A 248 -32.39 4.08 29.64
C ARG A 248 -32.45 2.71 30.30
N ILE A 249 -31.44 1.86 30.05
CA ILE A 249 -31.39 0.49 30.57
C ILE A 249 -31.08 0.48 32.08
N LEU A 250 -30.19 1.36 32.54
CA LEU A 250 -29.84 1.46 33.96
C LEU A 250 -30.88 2.21 34.81
N GLY A 251 -31.89 2.82 34.20
CA GLY A 251 -32.89 3.63 34.92
C GLY A 251 -32.31 4.89 35.60
N ILE A 252 -31.22 5.45 35.06
CA ILE A 252 -30.54 6.63 35.62
C ILE A 252 -30.48 7.80 34.64
N LYS A 253 -30.18 9.01 35.13
CA LYS A 253 -29.99 10.19 34.26
C LYS A 253 -28.72 10.04 33.42
N ARG A 254 -28.73 10.52 32.17
CA ARG A 254 -27.55 10.56 31.28
C ARG A 254 -26.31 11.18 31.95
N VAL A 255 -26.49 12.25 32.72
CA VAL A 255 -25.39 12.90 33.45
C VAL A 255 -24.74 11.93 34.44
N SER A 256 -25.55 11.12 35.14
CA SER A 256 -25.08 10.09 36.06
C SER A 256 -24.27 9.00 35.35
N VAL A 257 -24.60 8.66 34.10
CA VAL A 257 -23.79 7.74 33.28
C VAL A 257 -22.40 8.30 33.04
N HIS A 258 -22.26 9.58 32.67
CA HIS A 258 -20.93 10.18 32.46
C HIS A 258 -20.08 10.22 33.73
N HIS A 259 -20.69 10.42 34.91
CA HIS A 259 -19.99 10.28 36.18
C HIS A 259 -19.59 8.83 36.46
N ALA A 260 -20.45 7.87 36.15
CA ALA A 260 -20.19 6.44 36.28
C ALA A 260 -19.03 5.99 35.37
N VAL A 261 -18.97 6.44 34.12
CA VAL A 261 -17.84 6.19 33.18
C VAL A 261 -16.51 6.67 33.78
N LYS A 262 -16.48 7.92 34.29
CA LYS A 262 -15.27 8.47 34.93
C LYS A 262 -14.84 7.68 36.16
N LYS A 263 -15.79 7.11 36.89
CA LYS A 263 -15.54 6.27 38.08
C LYS A 263 -15.03 4.88 37.67
N GLY A 264 -15.66 4.24 36.68
CA GLY A 264 -15.25 2.92 36.16
C GLY A 264 -13.85 2.95 35.55
N LYS A 265 -13.48 4.04 34.86
CA LYS A 265 -12.11 4.23 34.35
C LYS A 265 -11.02 4.21 35.42
N LYS A 266 -11.34 4.57 36.68
CA LYS A 266 -10.38 4.59 37.79
C LYS A 266 -10.22 3.24 38.48
N ASN A 267 -11.22 2.37 38.37
CA ASN A 267 -11.27 1.03 38.95
C ASN A 267 -11.79 0.05 37.86
N PRO A 268 -10.95 -0.28 36.86
CA PRO A 268 -11.31 -1.21 35.81
C PRO A 268 -11.50 -2.64 36.34
#